data_AF-A0A6J8B1M6-F1
#
_entry.id   AF-A0A6J8B1M6-F1
#
_cell.length_a   1.000
_cell.length_b   1.000
_cell.length_c   1.000
_cell.angle_alpha   90.00
_cell.angle_beta   90.00
_cell.angle_gamma   90.00
#
_symmetry.space_group_name_H-M   'P 1'
#
loop_
_entity.id
_entity.type
_entity.pdbx_description
1 polymer ?
#
loop_
_entity_poly.entity_id
_entity_poly.type
_entity_poly.pdbx_seq_one_letter_code
_entity_poly.pdbx_strand_id
1 'polypeptide(L)'
;MLIDRQMQMGQTGDYPGKSSISFLPMIDLNASDMTCIYSTLNFVSNQAKRYDITAILTFDQPLYWKAFSIVENENPGSPLKSVVLRLGPFHTEMSFLGSDGNLMSNTGLKEMLELIYAPNAFTHILSGKTDARAFRGHMLVDTALYCLLIADIFNIDVSKL
;
A
#
# COMPACT_ATOMS: atom_id res chain seq x y z
N MET A 1 -14.21 -3.88 -5.59
CA MET A 1 -12.78 -3.66 -5.86
C MET A 1 -12.55 -2.16 -5.78
N LEU A 2 -12.03 -1.67 -4.65
CA LEU A 2 -11.72 -0.25 -4.45
C LEU A 2 -10.53 0.09 -5.36
N ILE A 3 -10.71 1.08 -6.22
CA ILE A 3 -9.67 1.56 -7.13
C ILE A 3 -8.90 2.62 -6.34
N ASP A 4 -7.84 2.20 -5.67
CA ASP A 4 -6.84 3.14 -5.19
C ASP A 4 -6.00 3.61 -6.38
N ARG A 5 -6.06 4.91 -6.69
CA ARG A 5 -5.32 5.52 -7.80
C ARG A 5 -3.86 5.68 -7.38
N GLN A 6 -3.06 4.64 -7.47
CA GLN A 6 -1.61 4.79 -7.41
C GLN A 6 -0.91 4.09 -8.56
N MET A 7 -0.42 4.93 -9.49
CA MET A 7 0.52 4.58 -10.53
C MET A 7 1.89 4.41 -9.86
N GLN A 8 2.26 3.19 -9.49
CA GLN A 8 3.66 2.92 -9.16
C GLN A 8 4.46 2.96 -10.47
N MET A 9 5.30 3.98 -10.60
CA MET A 9 6.25 4.14 -11.70
C MET A 9 7.28 3.00 -11.62
N GLY A 10 6.98 1.90 -12.32
CA GLY A 10 7.80 0.68 -12.36
C GLY A 10 8.65 0.54 -13.62
N GLN A 11 8.71 1.56 -14.48
CA GLN A 11 9.52 1.56 -15.70
C GLN A 11 10.18 2.93 -15.92
N THR A 12 11.50 2.91 -16.09
CA THR A 12 12.36 4.04 -16.48
C THR A 12 12.69 4.03 -17.98
N GLY A 13 11.88 3.35 -18.80
CA GLY A 13 12.01 3.35 -20.25
C GLY A 13 11.12 4.42 -20.89
N ASP A 14 11.59 5.01 -22.00
CA ASP A 14 10.77 5.89 -22.84
C ASP A 14 9.59 5.09 -23.40
N TYR A 15 8.39 5.31 -22.85
CA TYR A 15 7.14 4.83 -23.42
C TYR A 15 6.66 5.88 -24.44
N PRO A 16 6.72 5.61 -25.76
CA PRO A 16 6.41 6.61 -26.78
C PRO A 16 4.90 6.91 -26.93
N GLY A 17 4.03 6.23 -26.18
CA GLY A 17 2.58 6.39 -26.21
C GLY A 17 2.04 7.31 -25.11
N LYS A 18 0.80 7.81 -25.28
CA LYS A 18 0.07 8.42 -24.16
C LYS A 18 -0.36 7.33 -23.18
N SER A 19 -0.05 7.48 -21.90
CA SER A 19 -0.63 6.65 -20.85
C SER A 19 -2.15 6.74 -20.91
N SER A 20 -2.83 5.60 -21.03
CA SER A 20 -4.30 5.52 -21.02
C SER A 20 -4.79 4.78 -19.78
N ILE A 21 -5.82 5.31 -19.14
CA ILE A 21 -6.51 4.64 -18.04
C ILE A 21 -7.84 4.13 -18.57
N SER A 22 -8.05 2.83 -18.48
CA SER A 22 -9.27 2.16 -18.92
C SER A 22 -9.79 1.26 -17.83
N PHE A 23 -11.10 1.20 -17.67
CA PHE A 23 -11.74 0.23 -16.79
C PHE A 23 -11.76 -1.14 -17.46
N LEU A 24 -11.32 -2.16 -16.73
CA LEU A 24 -11.53 -3.54 -17.13
C LEU A 24 -12.99 -3.94 -16.87
N PRO A 25 -13.53 -4.91 -17.63
CA PRO A 25 -14.87 -5.42 -17.39
C PRO A 25 -14.99 -5.94 -15.95
N MET A 26 -16.10 -5.61 -15.28
CA MET A 26 -16.40 -6.14 -13.96
C MET A 26 -16.70 -7.63 -14.06
N ILE A 27 -16.00 -8.42 -13.25
CA ILE A 27 -16.24 -9.86 -13.12
C ILE A 27 -17.23 -10.05 -11.98
N ASP A 28 -18.46 -10.48 -12.31
CA ASP A 28 -19.51 -10.78 -11.32
C ASP A 28 -19.35 -12.20 -10.75
N LEU A 29 -18.21 -12.43 -10.10
CA LEU A 29 -17.89 -13.69 -9.42
C LEU A 29 -17.29 -13.38 -8.06
N ASN A 30 -17.34 -14.36 -7.15
CA ASN A 30 -16.72 -14.22 -5.84
C ASN A 30 -15.19 -14.07 -6.00
N ALA A 31 -14.66 -12.90 -5.64
CA ALA A 31 -13.23 -12.61 -5.75
C ALA A 31 -12.36 -13.52 -4.86
N SER A 32 -12.92 -14.10 -3.80
CA SER A 32 -12.20 -15.02 -2.92
C SER A 32 -12.15 -16.46 -3.42
N ASP A 33 -12.89 -16.81 -4.48
CA ASP A 33 -12.86 -18.15 -5.07
C ASP A 33 -11.56 -18.34 -5.88
N MET A 34 -10.88 -19.47 -5.65
CA MET A 34 -9.66 -19.84 -6.37
C MET A 34 -9.91 -19.96 -7.87
N THR A 35 -11.09 -20.43 -8.27
CA THR A 35 -11.46 -20.59 -9.69
C THR A 35 -11.60 -19.23 -10.38
N CYS A 36 -12.19 -18.25 -9.68
CA CYS A 36 -12.30 -16.87 -10.15
C CYS A 36 -10.92 -16.23 -10.34
N ILE A 37 -10.03 -16.38 -9.36
CA ILE A 37 -8.66 -15.85 -9.44
C ILE A 37 -7.90 -16.51 -10.59
N TYR A 38 -7.98 -17.84 -10.72
CA TYR A 38 -7.31 -18.60 -11.79
C TYR A 38 -7.77 -18.19 -13.19
N SER A 39 -9.09 -18.13 -13.43
CA SER A 39 -9.65 -17.72 -14.72
C SER A 39 -9.30 -16.27 -15.06
N THR A 40 -9.29 -15.38 -14.07
CA THR A 40 -8.87 -13.98 -14.25
C THR A 40 -7.41 -13.88 -14.64
N LEU A 41 -6.52 -14.59 -13.93
CA LEU A 41 -5.08 -14.61 -14.25
C LEU A 41 -4.83 -15.13 -15.68
N ASN A 42 -5.52 -16.20 -16.08
CA ASN A 42 -5.43 -16.72 -17.44
C ASN A 42 -5.95 -15.74 -18.49
N PHE A 43 -7.07 -15.07 -18.22
CA PHE A 43 -7.59 -14.04 -19.12
C PHE A 43 -6.57 -12.92 -19.33
N VAL A 44 -6.04 -12.36 -18.24
CA VAL A 44 -5.04 -11.28 -18.30
C VAL A 44 -3.77 -11.74 -19.00
N SER A 45 -3.25 -12.92 -18.64
CA SER A 45 -2.04 -13.49 -19.25
C SER A 45 -2.21 -13.69 -20.76
N ASN A 46 -3.36 -14.19 -21.21
CA ASN A 46 -3.66 -14.33 -22.63
C ASN A 46 -3.74 -12.99 -23.36
N GLN A 47 -4.31 -11.95 -22.73
CA GLN A 47 -4.30 -10.60 -23.31
C GLN A 47 -2.88 -10.04 -23.38
N ALA A 48 -2.10 -10.19 -22.32
CA ALA A 48 -0.72 -9.73 -22.25
C ALA A 48 0.13 -10.36 -23.35
N LYS A 49 -0.03 -11.68 -23.56
CA LYS A 49 0.63 -12.43 -24.63
C LYS A 49 0.23 -11.96 -26.04
N ARG A 50 -1.03 -11.55 -26.25
CA ARG A 50 -1.49 -11.04 -27.56
C ARG A 50 -0.82 -9.73 -27.97
N TYR A 51 -0.46 -8.90 -26.99
CA TYR A 51 0.18 -7.61 -27.22
C TYR A 51 1.68 -7.61 -26.92
N ASP A 52 2.26 -8.78 -26.61
CA ASP A 52 3.66 -8.94 -26.22
C ASP A 52 4.08 -8.02 -25.06
N ILE A 53 3.19 -7.88 -24.06
CA ILE A 53 3.42 -7.08 -22.86
C ILE A 53 3.50 -7.95 -21.60
N THR A 54 4.20 -7.46 -20.59
CA THR A 54 4.18 -8.06 -19.25
C THR A 54 3.00 -7.51 -18.45
N ALA A 55 2.11 -8.39 -18.01
CA ALA A 55 1.03 -7.99 -17.11
C ALA A 55 1.54 -7.84 -15.67
N ILE A 56 1.29 -6.67 -15.08
CA ILE A 56 1.52 -6.41 -13.65
C ILE A 56 0.16 -6.32 -12.97
N LEU A 57 -0.09 -7.20 -12.00
CA LEU A 57 -1.36 -7.27 -11.28
C LEU A 57 -1.15 -6.98 -9.81
N THR A 58 -1.90 -6.01 -9.28
CA THR A 58 -1.91 -5.65 -7.87
C THR A 58 -3.09 -6.28 -7.16
N PHE A 59 -2.85 -6.94 -6.02
CA PHE A 59 -3.89 -7.57 -5.21
C PHE A 59 -3.78 -7.16 -3.74
N ASP A 60 -4.92 -7.10 -3.05
CA ASP A 60 -4.93 -7.02 -1.58
C ASP A 60 -4.32 -8.29 -0.98
N GLN A 61 -3.80 -8.19 0.25
CA GLN A 61 -3.02 -9.25 0.89
C GLN A 61 -3.63 -10.67 0.82
N PRO A 62 -4.93 -10.90 1.12
CA PRO A 62 -5.51 -12.24 1.03
C PRO A 62 -5.57 -12.79 -0.39
N LEU A 63 -5.82 -11.92 -1.38
CA LEU A 63 -5.90 -12.30 -2.79
C LEU A 63 -4.52 -12.50 -3.40
N TYR A 64 -3.55 -11.69 -2.98
CA TYR A 64 -2.16 -11.84 -3.38
C TYR A 64 -1.65 -13.24 -3.04
N TRP A 65 -1.88 -13.72 -1.81
CA TRP A 65 -1.45 -15.07 -1.41
C TRP A 65 -2.08 -16.18 -2.25
N LYS A 66 -3.37 -16.04 -2.60
CA LYS A 66 -4.07 -17.00 -3.46
C LYS A 66 -3.53 -16.99 -4.88
N ALA A 67 -3.35 -15.80 -5.46
CA ALA A 67 -2.78 -15.63 -6.80
C ALA A 67 -1.33 -16.14 -6.86
N PHE A 68 -0.54 -15.83 -5.84
CA PHE A 68 0.84 -16.29 -5.71
C PHE A 68 0.91 -17.81 -5.65
N SER A 69 0.10 -18.44 -4.80
CA SER A 69 -0.01 -19.90 -4.71
C SER A 69 -0.35 -20.53 -6.07
N ILE A 70 -1.28 -19.94 -6.82
CA ILE A 70 -1.65 -20.41 -8.17
C ILE A 70 -0.45 -20.32 -9.12
N VAL A 71 0.19 -19.15 -9.22
CA VAL A 71 1.29 -18.92 -10.16
C VAL A 71 2.49 -19.80 -9.81
N GLU A 72 2.77 -20.01 -8.52
CA GLU A 72 3.92 -20.80 -8.08
C GLU A 72 3.74 -22.30 -8.39
N ASN A 73 2.54 -22.85 -8.16
CA ASN A 73 2.23 -24.26 -8.41
C ASN A 73 1.98 -24.60 -9.90
N GLU A 74 1.92 -23.60 -10.77
CA GLU A 74 1.72 -23.80 -12.20
C GLU A 74 3.00 -24.28 -12.90
N ASN A 75 2.85 -25.00 -14.02
CA ASN A 75 3.97 -25.50 -14.81
C ASN A 75 4.94 -24.37 -15.25
N PRO A 76 6.27 -24.61 -15.31
CA PRO A 76 7.24 -23.59 -15.70
C PRO A 76 7.01 -22.99 -17.10
N GLY A 77 6.44 -23.76 -18.02
CA GLY A 77 6.09 -23.30 -19.38
C GLY A 77 4.75 -22.58 -19.48
N SER A 78 4.03 -22.40 -18.36
CA SER A 78 2.73 -21.75 -18.37
C SER A 78 2.85 -20.24 -18.62
N PRO A 79 1.93 -19.65 -19.40
CA PRO A 79 1.89 -18.21 -19.59
C PRO A 79 1.57 -17.46 -18.27
N LEU A 80 1.11 -18.14 -17.21
CA LEU A 80 0.95 -17.52 -15.90
C LEU A 80 2.28 -17.12 -15.24
N LYS A 81 3.39 -17.79 -15.60
CA LYS A 81 4.72 -17.46 -15.05
C LYS A 81 5.27 -16.12 -15.56
N SER A 82 4.72 -15.56 -16.63
CA SER A 82 5.09 -14.22 -17.13
C SER A 82 4.32 -13.09 -16.47
N VAL A 83 3.32 -13.39 -15.62
CA VAL A 83 2.56 -12.39 -14.87
C VAL A 83 3.34 -11.97 -13.62
N VAL A 84 3.48 -10.67 -13.43
CA VAL A 84 4.10 -10.09 -12.23
C VAL A 84 3.01 -9.75 -11.23
N LEU A 85 2.99 -10.46 -10.10
CA LEU A 85 2.09 -10.16 -8.99
C LEU A 85 2.71 -9.11 -8.07
N ARG A 86 1.92 -8.14 -7.64
CA ARG A 86 2.30 -7.12 -6.65
C ARG A 86 1.27 -7.06 -5.52
N LEU A 87 1.78 -6.86 -4.31
CA LEU A 87 0.95 -6.62 -3.15
C LEU A 87 0.47 -5.15 -3.16
N GLY A 88 -0.82 -4.95 -3.00
CA GLY A 88 -1.41 -3.63 -2.78
C GLY A 88 -1.04 -3.10 -1.39
N PRO A 89 -0.33 -1.97 -1.27
CA PRO A 89 0.24 -1.51 0.01
C PRO A 89 -0.80 -0.94 0.98
N PHE A 90 -1.92 -0.41 0.47
CA PHE A 90 -2.82 0.46 1.24
C PHE A 90 -3.44 -0.24 2.45
N HIS A 91 -3.99 -1.44 2.30
CA HIS A 91 -4.68 -2.09 3.42
C HIS A 91 -3.75 -2.51 4.56
N THR A 92 -2.54 -2.97 4.23
CA THR A 92 -1.55 -3.35 5.24
C THR A 92 -1.03 -2.11 5.96
N GLU A 93 -0.74 -1.04 5.24
CA GLU A 93 -0.32 0.25 5.78
C GLU A 93 -1.37 0.84 6.74
N MET A 94 -2.63 0.88 6.30
CA MET A 94 -3.75 1.35 7.12
C MET A 94 -3.93 0.52 8.41
N SER A 95 -3.79 -0.80 8.32
CA SER A 95 -3.91 -1.70 9.47
C SER A 95 -2.74 -1.56 10.45
N PHE A 96 -1.54 -1.32 9.92
CA PHE A 96 -0.33 -1.09 10.71
C PHE A 96 -0.43 0.21 11.50
N LEU A 97 -0.78 1.32 10.84
CA LEU A 97 -1.03 2.60 11.49
C LEU A 97 -2.15 2.51 12.55
N GLY A 98 -3.19 1.71 12.26
CA GLY A 98 -4.24 1.37 13.22
C GLY A 98 -3.72 0.67 14.48
N SER A 99 -2.84 -0.30 14.28
CA SER A 99 -2.22 -1.06 15.38
C SER A 99 -1.29 -0.19 16.22
N ASP A 100 -0.53 0.71 15.58
CA ASP A 100 0.39 1.62 16.26
C ASP A 100 -0.37 2.61 17.17
N GLY A 101 -1.45 3.20 16.67
CA GLY A 101 -2.29 4.06 17.51
C GLY A 101 -2.97 3.33 18.66
N ASN A 102 -3.34 2.06 18.47
CA ASN A 102 -3.86 1.24 19.56
C ASN A 102 -2.76 0.90 20.59
N LEU A 103 -1.57 0.51 20.14
CA LEU A 103 -0.42 0.21 21.01
C LEU A 103 0.02 1.44 21.82
N MET A 104 0.08 2.59 21.17
CA MET A 104 0.50 3.87 21.75
C MET A 104 -0.65 4.65 22.39
N SER A 105 -1.80 4.01 22.61
CA SER A 105 -2.91 4.63 23.33
C SER A 105 -2.50 5.05 24.74
N ASN A 106 -2.88 6.27 25.15
CA ASN A 106 -2.54 6.88 26.43
C ASN A 106 -1.05 7.20 26.66
N THR A 107 -0.22 7.21 25.61
CA THR A 107 1.21 7.60 25.72
C THR A 107 1.45 9.11 25.63
N GLY A 108 0.42 9.91 25.34
CA GLY A 108 0.58 11.32 24.95
C GLY A 108 0.63 11.53 23.43
N LEU A 109 0.73 10.46 22.62
CA LEU A 109 0.78 10.54 21.15
C LEU A 109 -0.47 11.23 20.59
N LYS A 110 -1.63 10.98 21.19
CA LYS A 110 -2.90 11.60 20.77
C LYS A 110 -2.84 13.10 20.92
N GLU A 111 -2.47 13.54 22.11
CA GLU A 111 -2.41 14.95 22.50
C GLU A 111 -1.40 15.70 21.62
N MET A 112 -0.27 15.08 21.30
CA MET A 112 0.73 15.63 20.40
C MET A 112 0.23 15.76 18.96
N LEU A 113 -0.45 14.73 18.42
CA LEU A 113 -1.00 14.79 17.07
C LEU A 113 -2.19 15.76 16.96
N GLU A 114 -3.00 15.87 18.01
CA GLU A 114 -4.09 16.86 18.10
C GLU A 114 -3.57 18.31 18.17
N LEU A 115 -2.37 18.53 18.71
CA LEU A 115 -1.71 19.86 18.68
C LEU A 115 -1.37 20.30 17.25
N ILE A 116 -0.93 19.37 16.39
CA ILE A 116 -0.49 19.66 15.01
C ILE A 116 -1.68 19.75 14.05
N TYR A 117 -2.65 18.85 14.18
CA TYR A 117 -3.73 18.67 13.20
C TYR A 117 -5.13 19.10 13.71
N ALA A 118 -5.20 19.70 14.88
CA ALA A 118 -6.41 20.08 15.61
C ALA A 118 -7.18 18.88 16.22
N PRO A 119 -8.04 19.14 17.24
CA PRO A 119 -8.83 18.11 17.89
C PRO A 119 -9.71 17.33 16.90
N ASN A 120 -9.88 16.02 17.14
CA ASN A 120 -10.60 15.05 16.28
C ASN A 120 -9.85 14.56 15.03
N ALA A 121 -8.68 15.09 14.70
CA ALA A 121 -7.86 14.53 13.61
C ALA A 121 -7.30 13.12 13.96
N PHE A 122 -7.07 12.86 15.25
CA PHE A 122 -6.48 11.62 15.75
C PHE A 122 -7.24 10.34 15.35
N THR A 123 -8.57 10.35 15.44
CA THR A 123 -9.40 9.18 15.12
C THR A 123 -9.32 8.81 13.64
N HIS A 124 -9.03 9.77 12.76
CA HIS A 124 -8.89 9.57 11.32
C HIS A 124 -7.45 9.26 10.88
N ILE A 125 -6.47 9.77 11.63
CA ILE A 125 -5.04 9.53 11.42
C ILE A 125 -4.68 8.09 11.82
N LEU A 126 -5.05 7.68 13.03
CA LEU A 126 -4.69 6.35 13.56
C LEU A 126 -5.77 5.29 13.33
N SER A 127 -6.75 5.53 12.46
CA SER A 127 -7.58 4.46 11.89
C SER A 127 -7.11 4.01 10.51
N GLY A 128 -5.98 4.56 10.02
CA GLY A 128 -5.47 4.33 8.68
C GLY A 128 -6.25 5.05 7.58
N LYS A 129 -7.40 5.68 7.88
CA LYS A 129 -8.27 6.31 6.87
C LYS A 129 -7.69 7.59 6.26
N THR A 130 -6.61 8.12 6.83
CA THR A 130 -5.89 9.30 6.32
C THR A 130 -4.37 9.05 6.34
N ASP A 131 -3.96 8.05 5.58
CA ASP A 131 -2.58 7.63 5.28
C ASP A 131 -1.54 8.77 5.25
N ALA A 132 -1.71 9.78 4.40
CA ALA A 132 -0.73 10.85 4.23
C ALA A 132 -0.55 11.71 5.50
N ARG A 133 -1.63 11.94 6.26
CA ARG A 133 -1.56 12.70 7.52
C ARG A 133 -0.97 11.86 8.63
N ALA A 134 -1.27 10.57 8.66
CA ALA A 134 -0.70 9.64 9.62
C ALA A 134 0.80 9.54 9.46
N PHE A 135 1.30 9.30 8.25
CA PHE A 135 2.73 9.24 7.96
C PHE A 135 3.45 10.54 8.35
N ARG A 136 2.91 11.69 7.93
CA ARG A 136 3.50 12.98 8.28
C ARG A 136 3.48 13.20 9.80
N GLY A 137 2.40 12.82 10.49
CA GLY A 137 2.30 12.87 11.94
C GLY A 137 3.41 12.07 12.62
N HIS A 138 3.56 10.80 12.26
CA HIS A 138 4.60 9.93 12.83
C HIS A 138 6.02 10.47 12.56
N MET A 139 6.33 10.96 11.35
CA MET A 139 7.65 11.55 11.07
C MET A 139 7.94 12.80 11.90
N LEU A 140 6.94 13.65 12.15
CA LEU A 140 7.10 14.83 13.00
C LEU A 140 7.36 14.44 14.46
N VAL A 141 6.64 13.43 14.95
CA VAL A 141 6.84 12.90 16.31
C VAL A 141 8.24 12.30 16.44
N ASP A 142 8.64 11.46 15.50
CA ASP A 142 9.98 10.84 15.46
C ASP A 142 11.09 11.90 15.43
N THR A 143 10.97 12.90 14.56
CA THR A 143 11.94 14.01 14.47
C THR A 143 12.01 14.79 15.77
N ALA A 144 10.87 15.12 16.39
CA ALA A 144 10.84 15.84 17.65
C ALA A 144 11.49 15.04 18.79
N LEU A 145 11.18 13.75 18.89
CA LEU A 145 11.79 12.85 19.88
C LEU A 145 13.31 12.74 19.65
N TYR A 146 13.74 12.59 18.41
CA TYR A 146 15.15 12.54 18.06
C TYR A 146 15.88 13.85 18.45
N CYS A 147 15.29 15.00 18.13
CA CYS A 147 15.84 16.31 18.53
C CYS A 147 15.95 16.44 20.06
N LEU A 148 14.91 16.03 20.80
CA LEU A 148 14.92 16.05 22.27
C LEU A 148 16.01 15.14 22.85
N LEU A 149 16.14 13.93 22.32
CA LEU A 149 17.12 12.94 22.79
C LEU A 149 18.55 13.39 22.50
N ILE A 150 18.82 13.94 21.32
CA ILE A 150 20.13 14.52 20.98
C ILE A 150 20.42 15.73 21.87
N ALA A 151 19.43 16.59 22.09
CA ALA A 151 19.60 17.74 22.96
C ALA A 151 19.93 17.34 24.40
N ASP A 152 19.28 16.30 24.93
CA ASP A 152 19.59 15.75 26.25
C ASP A 152 21.02 15.17 26.32
N ILE A 153 21.41 14.34 25.36
CA ILE A 153 22.75 13.73 25.31
C ILE A 153 23.86 14.79 25.28
N PHE A 154 23.67 15.87 24.52
CA PHE A 154 24.68 16.92 24.36
C PHE A 154 24.45 18.14 25.26
N ASN A 155 23.48 18.11 26.18
CA ASN A 155 23.06 19.25 27.01
C ASN A 155 22.80 20.53 26.19
N ILE A 156 22.16 20.40 25.04
CA ILE A 156 21.75 21.52 24.19
C ILE A 156 20.40 22.04 24.69
N ASP A 157 20.28 23.35 24.82
CA ASP A 157 19.03 23.99 25.20
C ASP A 157 18.04 23.99 24.02
N VAL A 158 17.01 23.16 24.11
CA VAL A 158 15.99 22.97 23.06
C VAL A 158 15.15 24.23 22.82
N SER A 159 15.10 25.17 23.78
CA SER A 159 14.38 26.44 23.60
C SER A 159 15.03 27.39 22.59
N LYS A 160 16.24 27.06 22.14
CA LYS A 160 17.04 27.84 21.18
C LYS A 160 17.07 27.21 19.77
N LEU A 161 16.40 26.08 19.56
CA LEU A 161 16.15 25.47 18.25
C LEU A 161 14.84 26.00 17.66
#